data_AF-A0A164HK39-F1
#
_entry.id   AF-A0A164HK39-F1
#
_cell.length_a   1.000
_cell.length_b   1.000
_cell.length_c   1.000
_cell.angle_alpha   90.00
_cell.angle_beta   90.00
_cell.angle_gamma   90.00
#
_symmetry.space_group_name_H-M   'P 1'
#
loop_
_entity.id
_entity.type
_entity.pdbx_description
1 polymer ?
#
loop_
_entity_poly.entity_id
_entity_poly.type
_entity_poly.pdbx_seq_one_letter_code
_entity_poly.pdbx_strand_id
1 'polypeptide(L)'
;RWLFGVSTQKDLEIQNLSQNQREIIHIVDKQATVLNESLWKTRTNAKLIKELRGQYLILRNATINIMEKITDMEDLNHFKYFFQLDETFEAMNQILQWLQQLADSLDVGFSLLANGHLAPQIISPTKFNKVIKTINDQLPRGWSISSNEFWVAYRESTVSVAAMENSFRLFIHVPIFDYSHQYKLFQIINLPGATDNGTHGVLFGNLPDYLAV
;
A
#
# COMPACT_ATOMS: atom_id res chain seq x y z
N ARG A 1 -2.87 120.67 -6.45
CA ARG A 1 -2.18 119.94 -7.55
C ARG A 1 -1.82 118.56 -7.00
N TRP A 2 -2.52 117.52 -7.48
CA TRP A 2 -2.19 116.07 -7.50
C TRP A 2 -1.22 115.59 -6.39
N LEU A 3 -1.62 115.03 -5.24
CA LEU A 3 -2.29 113.73 -5.00
C LEU A 3 -1.87 112.66 -6.02
N PHE A 4 -1.22 111.60 -5.54
CA PHE A 4 -0.64 110.45 -6.27
C PHE A 4 0.79 110.65 -6.83
N GLY A 5 1.78 110.50 -5.95
CA GLY A 5 3.14 110.16 -6.37
C GLY A 5 3.17 108.68 -6.78
N VAL A 6 3.21 108.42 -8.08
CA VAL A 6 3.44 107.07 -8.61
C VAL A 6 4.84 106.62 -8.23
N SER A 7 4.95 105.45 -7.60
CA SER A 7 6.22 104.84 -7.22
C SER A 7 7.17 104.83 -8.42
N THR A 8 8.40 105.31 -8.24
CA THR A 8 9.39 105.22 -9.32
C THR A 8 9.85 103.77 -9.47
N GLN A 9 10.19 103.35 -10.69
CA GLN A 9 10.61 101.97 -11.01
C GLN A 9 11.73 101.47 -10.07
N LYS A 10 12.63 102.38 -9.67
CA LYS A 10 13.77 102.09 -8.79
C LYS A 10 13.34 101.77 -7.35
N ASP A 11 12.28 102.42 -6.85
CA ASP A 11 11.75 102.15 -5.50
C ASP A 11 11.03 100.80 -5.45
N LEU A 12 10.31 100.44 -6.52
CA LEU A 12 9.70 99.10 -6.67
C LEU A 12 10.77 98.00 -6.77
N GLU A 13 11.87 98.24 -7.47
CA GLU A 13 12.99 97.30 -7.55
C GLU A 13 13.66 97.08 -6.19
N ILE A 14 13.90 98.14 -5.41
CA ILE A 14 14.49 98.04 -4.06
C ILE A 14 13.56 97.29 -3.11
N GLN A 15 12.26 97.56 -3.16
CA GLN A 15 11.28 96.87 -2.33
C GLN A 15 11.18 95.38 -2.69
N ASN A 16 11.16 95.05 -3.98
CA ASN A 16 11.21 93.66 -4.46
C ASN A 16 12.51 92.97 -4.03
N LEU A 17 13.64 93.67 -4.06
CA LEU A 17 14.93 93.11 -3.65
C LEU A 17 14.98 92.84 -2.14
N SER A 18 14.43 93.75 -1.32
CA SER A 18 14.29 93.55 0.13
C SER A 18 13.34 92.40 0.49
N GLN A 19 12.26 92.25 -0.27
CA GLN A 19 11.32 91.14 -0.11
C GLN A 19 11.96 89.81 -0.49
N ASN A 20 12.63 89.75 -1.63
CA ASN A 20 13.37 88.57 -2.08
C ASN A 20 14.47 88.17 -1.08
N GLN A 21 15.20 89.14 -0.52
CA GLN A 21 16.21 88.85 0.51
C GLN A 21 15.59 88.25 1.78
N ARG A 22 14.46 88.77 2.24
CA ARG A 22 13.74 88.20 3.39
C ARG A 22 13.22 86.79 3.10
N GLU A 23 12.73 86.55 1.89
CA GLU A 23 12.30 85.22 1.46
C GLU A 23 13.46 84.22 1.41
N ILE A 24 14.62 84.64 0.87
CA ILE A 24 15.84 83.82 0.85
C ILE A 24 16.30 83.49 2.28
N ILE A 25 16.33 84.47 3.20
CA ILE A 25 16.72 84.23 4.59
C ILE A 25 15.77 83.21 5.25
N HIS A 26 14.46 83.37 5.08
CA HIS A 26 13.48 82.43 5.63
C HIS A 26 13.62 81.01 5.04
N ILE A 27 13.93 80.89 3.75
CA ILE A 27 14.22 79.59 3.10
C ILE A 27 15.49 78.98 3.70
N VAL A 28 16.55 79.76 3.87
CA VAL A 28 17.82 79.30 4.46
C VAL A 28 17.62 78.82 5.90
N ASP A 29 16.86 79.56 6.72
CA ASP A 29 16.54 79.14 8.10
C ASP A 29 15.72 77.86 8.14
N LYS A 30 14.74 77.72 7.23
CA LYS A 30 13.95 76.49 7.09
C LYS A 30 14.84 75.31 6.66
N GLN A 31 15.77 75.53 5.73
CA GLN A 31 16.74 74.51 5.29
C GLN A 31 17.70 74.11 6.42
N ALA A 32 18.21 75.07 7.20
CA ALA A 32 19.06 74.80 8.35
C ALA A 32 18.32 73.98 9.43
N THR A 33 17.05 74.29 9.67
CA THR A 33 16.19 73.54 10.60
C THR A 33 15.99 72.10 10.13
N VAL A 34 15.61 71.89 8.86
CA VAL A 34 15.45 70.56 8.27
C VAL A 34 16.75 69.77 8.31
N LEU A 35 17.89 70.42 8.03
CA LEU A 35 19.21 69.79 8.08
C LEU A 35 19.56 69.35 9.50
N ASN A 36 19.30 70.18 10.51
CA ASN A 36 19.59 69.85 11.90
C ASN A 36 18.72 68.67 12.41
N GLU A 37 17.43 68.67 12.07
CA GLU A 37 16.54 67.54 12.36
C GLU A 37 16.99 66.25 11.66
N SER A 38 17.42 66.36 10.40
CA SER A 38 17.93 65.23 9.61
C SER A 38 19.23 64.66 10.23
N LEU A 39 20.16 65.53 10.64
CA LEU A 39 21.37 65.11 11.34
C LEU A 39 21.06 64.40 12.66
N TRP A 40 20.10 64.92 13.43
CA TRP A 40 19.69 64.32 14.68
C TRP A 40 19.06 62.93 14.46
N LYS A 41 18.13 62.80 13.50
CA LYS A 41 17.56 61.51 13.10
C LYS A 41 18.64 60.52 12.64
N THR A 42 19.60 60.99 11.86
CA THR A 42 20.72 60.16 11.38
C THR A 42 21.57 59.63 12.53
N ARG A 43 21.91 60.47 13.52
CA ARG A 43 22.65 60.05 14.72
C ARG A 43 21.87 59.03 15.55
N THR A 44 20.57 59.25 15.73
CA THR A 44 19.70 58.31 16.44
C THR A 44 19.61 56.97 15.73
N ASN A 45 19.43 56.97 14.40
CA ASN A 45 19.41 55.76 13.59
C ASN A 45 20.74 55.00 13.66
N ALA A 46 21.89 55.70 13.61
CA ALA A 46 23.19 55.07 13.75
C ALA A 46 23.35 54.36 15.10
N LYS A 47 22.84 54.96 16.19
CA LYS A 47 22.82 54.33 17.52
C LYS A 47 21.95 53.07 17.53
N LEU A 48 20.75 53.12 16.96
CA LEU A 48 19.84 51.97 16.86
C LEU A 48 20.44 50.82 16.04
N ILE A 49 21.10 51.13 14.92
CA ILE A 49 21.77 50.12 14.08
C ILE A 49 22.89 49.44 14.86
N LYS A 50 23.66 50.19 15.65
CA LYS A 50 24.73 49.63 16.49
C LYS A 50 24.17 48.68 17.55
N GLU A 51 23.08 49.06 18.21
CA GLU A 51 22.40 48.25 19.21
C GLU A 51 21.84 46.96 18.60
N LEU A 52 21.14 47.07 17.46
CA LEU A 52 20.59 45.94 16.72
C LEU A 52 21.68 44.94 16.31
N ARG A 53 22.84 45.44 15.88
CA ARG A 53 23.99 44.61 15.55
C ARG A 53 24.53 43.86 16.78
N GLY A 54 24.53 44.50 17.95
CA GLY A 54 24.87 43.86 19.22
C GLY A 54 23.91 42.73 19.57
N GLN A 55 22.61 42.99 19.49
CA GLN A 55 21.57 41.99 19.76
C GLN A 55 21.62 40.81 18.79
N TYR A 56 21.89 41.06 17.51
CA TYR A 56 22.06 40.00 16.52
C TYR A 56 23.23 39.08 16.86
N LEU A 57 24.34 39.62 17.35
CA LEU A 57 25.50 38.80 17.78
C LEU A 57 25.16 37.93 18.98
N ILE A 58 24.43 38.46 19.97
CA ILE A 58 23.98 37.69 21.14
C ILE A 58 23.05 36.56 20.70
N LEU A 59 22.07 36.85 19.84
CA LEU A 59 21.14 35.84 19.31
C LEU A 59 21.87 34.75 18.53
N ARG A 60 22.80 35.14 17.64
CA ARG A 60 23.61 34.21 16.87
C ARG A 60 24.39 33.25 17.77
N ASN A 61 25.01 33.75 18.83
CA ASN A 61 25.73 32.91 19.79
C ASN A 61 24.79 31.97 20.55
N ALA A 62 23.61 32.45 20.96
CA ALA A 62 22.61 31.59 21.60
C ALA A 62 22.13 30.47 20.66
N THR A 63 21.92 30.76 19.37
CA THR A 63 21.57 29.75 18.37
C THR A 63 22.66 28.71 18.19
N ILE A 64 23.94 29.13 18.12
CA ILE A 64 25.08 28.20 18.02
C ILE A 64 25.12 27.30 19.26
N ASN A 65 25.03 27.87 20.47
CA ASN A 65 25.05 27.09 21.71
C ASN A 65 23.87 26.10 21.81
N ILE A 66 22.68 26.50 21.37
CA ILE A 66 21.51 25.59 21.31
C ILE A 66 21.78 24.46 20.33
N MET A 67 22.32 24.77 19.15
CA MET A 67 22.60 23.77 18.12
C MET A 67 23.66 22.77 18.58
N GLU A 68 24.76 23.24 19.17
CA GLU A 68 25.79 22.39 19.79
C GLU A 68 25.18 21.48 20.85
N LYS A 69 24.35 22.03 21.75
CA LYS A 69 23.70 21.26 22.81
C LYS A 69 22.68 20.24 22.31
N ILE A 70 22.01 20.50 21.18
CA ILE A 70 21.14 19.52 20.51
C ILE A 70 21.97 18.37 19.92
N THR A 71 23.12 18.66 19.30
CA THR A 71 24.04 17.62 18.82
C THR A 71 24.65 16.79 19.94
N ASP A 72 24.93 17.40 21.09
CA ASP A 72 25.48 16.72 22.27
C ASP A 72 24.44 15.89 23.04
N MET A 73 23.14 16.09 22.79
CA MET A 73 22.10 15.23 23.36
C MET A 73 22.15 13.84 22.72
N GLU A 74 22.91 12.95 23.38
CA GLU A 74 23.01 11.49 23.17
C GLU A 74 21.64 10.77 23.11
N ASP A 75 20.58 11.43 23.57
CA ASP A 75 19.19 10.98 23.58
C ASP A 75 18.60 10.76 22.17
N LEU A 76 19.05 11.50 21.14
CA LEU A 76 18.58 11.25 19.77
C LEU A 76 19.00 9.86 19.25
N ASN A 77 20.17 9.35 19.69
CA ASN A 77 20.58 7.99 19.38
C ASN A 77 19.73 6.97 20.14
N HIS A 78 19.29 7.27 21.36
CA HIS A 78 18.41 6.39 22.13
C HIS A 78 17.04 6.25 21.46
N PHE A 79 16.46 7.35 20.95
CA PHE A 79 15.23 7.27 20.15
C PHE A 79 15.37 6.42 18.90
N LYS A 80 16.53 6.47 18.22
CA LYS A 80 16.79 5.59 17.07
C LYS A 80 16.71 4.11 17.45
N TYR A 81 17.26 3.72 18.60
CA TYR A 81 17.13 2.33 19.09
C TYR A 81 15.68 1.96 19.41
N PHE A 82 14.89 2.88 19.99
CA PHE A 82 13.46 2.64 20.24
C PHE A 82 12.67 2.43 18.95
N PHE A 83 12.88 3.26 17.92
CA PHE A 83 12.22 3.07 16.62
C PHE A 83 12.62 1.76 15.94
N GLN A 84 13.90 1.40 15.99
CA GLN A 84 14.37 0.11 15.47
C GLN A 84 13.76 -1.07 16.23
N LEU A 85 13.66 -0.97 17.56
CA LEU A 85 13.02 -2.00 18.38
C LEU A 85 11.54 -2.16 18.00
N ASP A 86 10.80 -1.07 17.88
CA ASP A 86 9.39 -1.07 17.48
C ASP A 86 9.19 -1.71 16.10
N GLU A 87 10.00 -1.32 15.11
CA GLU A 87 10.02 -1.94 13.78
C GLU A 87 10.32 -3.45 13.85
N THR A 88 11.29 -3.86 14.67
CA THR A 88 11.60 -5.29 14.84
C THR A 88 10.47 -6.05 15.53
N PHE A 89 9.79 -5.47 16.51
CA PHE A 89 8.65 -6.10 17.18
C PHE A 89 7.47 -6.25 16.22
N GLU A 90 7.21 -5.25 15.38
CA GLU A 90 6.18 -5.34 14.35
C GLU A 90 6.53 -6.43 13.34
N ALA A 91 7.78 -6.48 12.86
CA ALA A 91 8.22 -7.56 11.98
C ALA A 91 8.09 -8.95 12.63
N MET A 92 8.42 -9.09 13.91
CA MET A 92 8.22 -10.33 14.66
C MET A 92 6.75 -10.70 14.76
N ASN A 93 5.86 -9.74 15.02
CA ASN A 93 4.43 -9.97 15.09
C ASN A 93 3.87 -10.46 13.73
N GLN A 94 4.31 -9.85 12.62
CA GLN A 94 3.93 -10.31 11.28
C GLN A 94 4.41 -11.74 11.00
N ILE A 95 5.63 -12.10 11.42
CA ILE A 95 6.15 -13.47 11.29
C ILE A 95 5.31 -14.45 12.12
N LEU A 96 4.95 -14.09 13.36
CA LEU A 96 4.11 -14.94 14.21
C LEU A 96 2.72 -15.16 13.60
N GLN A 97 2.12 -14.12 13.02
CA GLN A 97 0.84 -14.23 12.32
C GLN A 97 0.93 -15.12 11.09
N TRP A 98 1.99 -14.97 10.30
CA TRP A 98 2.24 -15.83 9.15
C TRP A 98 2.45 -17.29 9.56
N LEU A 99 3.21 -17.55 10.64
CA LEU A 99 3.41 -18.90 11.18
C LEU A 99 2.09 -19.51 11.65
N GLN A 100 1.23 -18.73 12.31
CA GLN A 100 -0.09 -19.19 12.72
C GLN A 100 -0.96 -19.57 11.51
N GLN A 101 -1.03 -18.70 10.50
CA GLN A 101 -1.79 -18.98 9.27
C GLN A 101 -1.26 -20.22 8.54
N LEU A 102 0.06 -20.40 8.53
CA LEU A 102 0.69 -21.58 7.96
C LEU A 102 0.29 -22.84 8.73
N ALA A 103 0.34 -22.80 10.07
CA ALA A 103 -0.08 -23.91 10.93
C ALA A 103 -1.56 -24.28 10.70
N ASP A 104 -2.45 -23.29 10.68
CA ASP A 104 -3.88 -23.49 10.42
C ASP A 104 -4.11 -24.10 9.02
N SER A 105 -3.37 -23.64 8.01
CA SER A 105 -3.47 -24.17 6.65
C SER A 105 -2.97 -25.63 6.56
N LEU A 106 -1.93 -25.98 7.32
CA LEU A 106 -1.41 -27.34 7.39
C LEU A 106 -2.36 -28.27 8.14
N ASP A 107 -3.01 -27.79 9.20
CA ASP A 107 -4.02 -28.56 9.94
C ASP A 107 -5.20 -28.96 9.04
N VAL A 108 -5.69 -28.02 8.23
CA VAL A 108 -6.68 -28.31 7.18
C VAL A 108 -6.14 -29.33 6.18
N GLY A 109 -4.88 -29.18 5.75
CA GLY A 109 -4.24 -30.09 4.82
C GLY A 109 -4.11 -31.52 5.37
N PHE A 110 -3.66 -31.68 6.63
CA PHE A 110 -3.56 -32.98 7.27
C PHE A 110 -4.92 -33.62 7.51
N SER A 111 -5.94 -32.82 7.85
CA SER A 111 -7.32 -33.30 7.96
C SER A 111 -7.84 -33.86 6.63
N LEU A 112 -7.55 -33.19 5.51
CA LEU A 112 -7.90 -33.70 4.17
C LEU A 112 -7.18 -35.00 3.85
N LEU A 113 -5.88 -35.08 4.16
CA LEU A 113 -5.09 -36.31 3.95
C LEU A 113 -5.62 -37.47 4.81
N ALA A 114 -5.98 -37.21 6.07
CA ALA A 114 -6.55 -38.22 6.96
C ALA A 114 -7.91 -38.74 6.46
N ASN A 115 -8.69 -37.88 5.80
CA ASN A 115 -9.94 -38.24 5.14
C ASN A 115 -9.74 -38.90 3.76
N GLY A 116 -8.49 -39.15 3.36
CA GLY A 116 -8.15 -39.82 2.11
C GLY A 116 -8.22 -38.92 0.87
N HIS A 117 -8.20 -37.60 1.04
CA HIS A 117 -8.25 -36.62 -0.04
C HIS A 117 -6.91 -35.91 -0.23
N LEU A 118 -6.63 -35.48 -1.46
CA LEU A 118 -5.46 -34.65 -1.74
C LEU A 118 -5.62 -33.24 -1.17
N ALA A 119 -4.67 -32.82 -0.34
CA ALA A 119 -4.63 -31.49 0.26
C ALA A 119 -3.89 -30.47 -0.64
N PRO A 120 -4.56 -29.42 -1.14
CA PRO A 120 -3.92 -28.40 -1.98
C PRO A 120 -2.76 -27.67 -1.31
N GLN A 121 -2.78 -27.60 0.04
CA GLN A 121 -1.74 -26.99 0.85
C GLN A 121 -0.43 -27.80 0.84
N ILE A 122 -0.52 -29.11 0.57
CA ILE A 122 0.62 -30.05 0.58
C ILE A 122 1.06 -30.36 -0.85
N ILE A 123 0.11 -30.68 -1.75
CA ILE A 123 0.36 -30.92 -3.16
C ILE A 123 -0.54 -29.99 -3.96
N SER A 124 0.03 -28.96 -4.57
CA SER A 124 -0.77 -28.06 -5.38
C SER A 124 -1.34 -28.80 -6.60
N PRO A 125 -2.60 -28.51 -7.00
CA PRO A 125 -3.20 -29.05 -8.21
C PRO A 125 -2.35 -28.81 -9.46
N THR A 126 -1.62 -27.69 -9.52
CA THR A 126 -0.74 -27.34 -10.65
C THR A 126 0.46 -28.28 -10.74
N LYS A 127 1.05 -28.63 -9.59
CA LYS A 127 2.15 -29.59 -9.52
C LYS A 127 1.65 -31.00 -9.85
N PHE A 128 0.49 -31.38 -9.31
CA PHE A 128 -0.13 -32.67 -9.59
C PHE A 128 -0.40 -32.87 -11.09
N ASN A 129 -1.05 -31.89 -11.75
CA ASN A 129 -1.37 -32.00 -13.17
C ASN A 129 -0.12 -32.10 -14.06
N LYS A 130 0.98 -31.43 -13.71
CA LYS A 130 2.26 -31.59 -14.43
C LYS A 130 2.75 -33.04 -14.36
N VAL A 131 2.68 -33.66 -13.19
CA VAL A 131 3.06 -35.07 -13.00
C VAL A 131 2.12 -36.00 -13.78
N ILE A 132 0.81 -35.77 -13.72
CA ILE A 132 -0.18 -36.57 -14.46
C ILE A 132 0.08 -36.52 -15.97
N LYS A 133 0.38 -35.35 -16.54
CA LYS A 133 0.71 -35.24 -17.97
C LYS A 133 1.93 -36.08 -18.34
N THR A 134 3.00 -36.01 -17.55
CA THR A 134 4.20 -36.82 -17.76
C THR A 134 3.92 -38.32 -17.65
N ILE A 135 3.05 -38.73 -16.71
CA ILE A 135 2.62 -40.13 -16.60
C ILE A 135 1.79 -40.54 -17.83
N ASN A 136 0.83 -39.72 -18.25
CA ASN A 136 0.00 -39.98 -19.42
C ASN A 136 0.82 -40.20 -20.69
N ASP A 137 1.90 -39.44 -20.89
CA ASP A 137 2.81 -39.61 -22.04
C ASP A 137 3.52 -40.98 -22.06
N GLN A 138 3.59 -41.66 -20.91
CA GLN A 138 4.23 -42.97 -20.74
C GLN A 138 3.24 -44.13 -20.64
N LEU A 139 1.94 -43.86 -20.57
CA LEU A 139 0.93 -44.92 -20.44
C LEU A 139 0.79 -45.75 -21.72
N PRO A 140 0.43 -47.03 -21.60
CA PRO A 140 0.09 -47.87 -22.76
C PRO A 140 -1.05 -47.26 -23.59
N ARG A 141 -1.06 -47.58 -24.89
CA ARG A 141 -2.12 -47.11 -25.80
C ARG A 141 -3.49 -47.60 -25.32
N GLY A 142 -4.45 -46.68 -25.23
CA GLY A 142 -5.80 -46.96 -24.75
C GLY A 142 -6.03 -46.56 -23.29
N TRP A 143 -4.97 -46.35 -22.51
CA TRP A 143 -5.07 -45.90 -21.12
C TRP A 143 -4.83 -44.40 -21.03
N SER A 144 -5.59 -43.71 -20.18
CA SER A 144 -5.32 -42.33 -19.82
C SER A 144 -5.77 -42.04 -18.40
N ILE A 145 -5.14 -41.04 -17.79
CA ILE A 145 -5.70 -40.35 -16.62
C ILE A 145 -6.41 -39.11 -17.15
N SER A 146 -7.57 -38.77 -16.59
CA SER A 146 -8.31 -37.57 -16.98
C SER A 146 -7.46 -36.30 -16.75
N SER A 147 -6.80 -35.83 -17.80
CA SER A 147 -5.95 -34.62 -17.78
C SER A 147 -6.60 -33.41 -18.43
N ASN A 148 -7.79 -33.59 -19.03
CA ASN A 148 -8.50 -32.53 -19.75
C ASN A 148 -9.18 -31.56 -18.80
N GLU A 149 -9.64 -32.05 -17.64
CA GLU A 149 -10.14 -31.22 -16.55
C GLU A 149 -9.22 -31.32 -15.34
N PHE A 150 -8.50 -30.23 -15.11
CA PHE A 150 -7.47 -30.08 -14.08
C PHE A 150 -7.90 -30.54 -12.67
N TRP A 151 -9.18 -30.47 -12.36
CA TRP A 151 -9.74 -30.79 -11.05
C TRP A 151 -10.29 -32.20 -10.92
N VAL A 152 -10.65 -32.88 -12.02
CA VAL A 152 -11.34 -34.18 -11.96
C VAL A 152 -10.40 -35.25 -11.41
N ALA A 153 -9.24 -35.45 -12.04
CA ALA A 153 -8.25 -36.40 -11.54
C ALA A 153 -7.76 -36.03 -10.12
N TYR A 154 -7.64 -34.74 -9.80
CA TYR A 154 -7.22 -34.30 -8.47
C TYR A 154 -8.27 -34.63 -7.39
N ARG A 155 -9.55 -34.43 -7.68
CA ARG A 155 -10.67 -34.70 -6.75
C ARG A 155 -10.93 -36.20 -6.58
N GLU A 156 -10.82 -36.96 -7.67
CA GLU A 156 -11.11 -38.39 -7.68
C GLU A 156 -9.94 -39.25 -7.19
N SER A 157 -8.73 -38.67 -7.12
CA SER A 157 -7.59 -39.35 -6.53
C SER A 157 -7.76 -39.47 -5.02
N THR A 158 -7.46 -40.66 -4.49
CA THR A 158 -7.47 -40.91 -3.05
C THR A 158 -6.05 -40.98 -2.52
N VAL A 159 -5.88 -40.70 -1.24
CA VAL A 159 -4.58 -40.69 -0.57
C VAL A 159 -4.59 -41.64 0.61
N SER A 160 -3.54 -42.45 0.72
CA SER A 160 -3.22 -43.20 1.94
C SER A 160 -1.95 -42.64 2.55
N VAL A 161 -1.92 -42.50 3.87
CA VAL A 161 -0.78 -41.94 4.60
C VAL A 161 -0.14 -43.03 5.46
N ALA A 162 1.18 -43.16 5.38
CA ALA A 162 1.95 -43.98 6.30
C ALA A 162 2.93 -43.11 7.09
N ALA A 163 2.84 -43.17 8.42
CA ALA A 163 3.79 -42.54 9.31
C ALA A 163 5.10 -43.34 9.35
N MET A 164 6.21 -42.62 9.32
CA MET A 164 7.58 -43.11 9.53
C MET A 164 8.19 -42.32 10.71
N GLU A 165 9.39 -42.69 11.14
CA GLU A 165 10.01 -42.15 12.35
C GLU A 165 10.04 -40.61 12.42
N ASN A 166 10.40 -39.94 11.31
CA ASN A 166 10.46 -38.47 11.21
C ASN A 166 9.73 -37.91 9.97
N SER A 167 8.88 -38.69 9.32
CA SER A 167 8.23 -38.27 8.07
C SER A 167 6.93 -39.02 7.83
N PHE A 168 6.15 -38.57 6.85
CA PHE A 168 5.01 -39.29 6.33
C PHE A 168 5.24 -39.58 4.86
N ARG A 169 4.86 -40.78 4.44
CA ARG A 169 4.81 -41.17 3.03
C ARG A 169 3.37 -41.13 2.56
N LEU A 170 3.13 -40.40 1.46
CA LEU A 170 1.83 -40.31 0.82
C LEU A 170 1.78 -41.29 -0.35
N PHE A 171 0.75 -42.12 -0.38
CA PHE A 171 0.42 -42.99 -1.50
C PHE A 171 -0.81 -42.42 -2.20
N ILE A 172 -0.65 -41.95 -3.42
CA ILE A 172 -1.71 -41.31 -4.19
C ILE A 172 -2.22 -42.32 -5.20
N HIS A 173 -3.50 -42.67 -5.09
CA HIS A 173 -4.18 -43.57 -6.00
C HIS A 173 -4.91 -42.72 -7.04
N VAL A 174 -4.47 -42.82 -8.29
CA VAL A 174 -5.03 -42.05 -9.40
C VAL A 174 -5.85 -42.99 -10.29
N PRO A 175 -7.12 -42.69 -10.58
CA PRO A 175 -7.92 -43.52 -11.47
C PRO A 175 -7.38 -43.46 -12.91
N ILE A 176 -7.23 -44.64 -13.52
CA ILE A 176 -6.86 -44.79 -14.93
C ILE A 176 -8.12 -45.21 -15.69
N PHE A 177 -8.40 -44.53 -16.80
CA PHE A 177 -9.46 -44.84 -17.73
C PHE A 177 -8.91 -45.67 -18.88
N ASP A 178 -9.63 -46.74 -19.22
CA ASP A 178 -9.35 -47.55 -20.39
C ASP A 178 -10.41 -47.31 -21.45
N TYR A 179 -10.01 -46.70 -22.57
CA TYR A 179 -10.90 -46.42 -23.69
C TYR A 179 -11.04 -47.59 -24.66
N SER A 180 -10.36 -48.72 -24.42
CA SER A 180 -10.50 -49.91 -25.27
C SER A 180 -11.83 -50.63 -25.07
N HIS A 181 -12.58 -50.33 -24.00
CA HIS A 181 -13.84 -50.96 -23.68
C HIS A 181 -15.02 -49.96 -23.82
N GLN A 182 -15.79 -50.10 -24.91
CA GLN A 182 -17.06 -49.39 -25.06
C GLN A 182 -18.20 -50.20 -24.42
N TYR A 183 -18.76 -49.70 -23.32
CA TYR A 183 -19.94 -50.28 -22.71
C TYR A 183 -21.20 -49.63 -23.28
N LYS A 184 -22.13 -50.43 -23.81
CA LYS A 184 -23.48 -49.96 -24.15
C LYS A 184 -24.34 -50.04 -22.90
N LEU A 185 -24.65 -48.88 -22.31
CA LEU A 185 -25.61 -48.80 -21.21
C LEU A 185 -27.03 -48.92 -21.81
N PHE A 186 -27.82 -49.88 -21.33
CA PHE A 186 -29.22 -50.01 -21.70
C PHE A 186 -30.10 -49.49 -20.56
N GLN A 187 -31.02 -48.59 -20.86
CA GLN A 187 -32.08 -48.23 -19.93
C GLN A 187 -33.24 -49.21 -20.11
N ILE A 188 -33.53 -50.00 -19.07
CA ILE A 188 -34.65 -50.93 -19.07
C ILE A 188 -35.88 -50.17 -18.58
N ILE A 189 -36.88 -50.04 -19.45
CA ILE A 189 -38.19 -49.47 -19.11
C ILE A 189 -39.18 -50.62 -19.12
N ASN A 190 -39.69 -50.99 -17.95
CA ASN A 190 -40.72 -52.02 -17.84
C ASN A 190 -42.06 -51.44 -18.26
N LEU A 191 -42.67 -52.01 -19.31
CA LEU A 191 -44.01 -51.64 -19.76
C LEU A 191 -45.07 -52.50 -19.04
N PRO A 192 -46.20 -51.93 -18.62
CA PRO A 192 -47.28 -52.70 -17.99
C PRO A 192 -47.92 -53.66 -19.01
N GLY A 193 -48.01 -54.94 -18.65
CA GLY A 193 -48.73 -55.97 -19.41
C GLY A 193 -50.20 -56.06 -18.97
N ALA A 194 -51.10 -56.34 -19.91
CA ALA A 194 -52.50 -56.59 -19.60
C ALA A 194 -52.66 -57.99 -18.96
N THR A 195 -53.39 -58.07 -17.84
CA THR A 195 -53.82 -59.34 -17.26
C THR A 195 -55.13 -59.78 -17.89
N ASP A 196 -55.27 -61.07 -18.22
CA ASP A 196 -56.45 -61.65 -18.90
C ASP A 196 -57.79 -61.43 -18.16
N ASN A 197 -57.71 -61.06 -16.88
CA ASN A 197 -58.85 -60.62 -16.09
C ASN A 197 -58.68 -59.11 -15.85
N GLY A 198 -59.62 -58.30 -16.37
CA GLY A 198 -59.62 -56.82 -16.42
C GLY A 198 -59.59 -56.06 -15.08
N THR A 199 -58.77 -56.51 -14.14
CA THR A 199 -58.36 -55.83 -12.91
C THR A 199 -56.92 -55.39 -13.07
N HIS A 200 -56.67 -54.09 -12.98
CA HIS A 200 -55.34 -53.47 -13.18
C HIS A 200 -54.36 -53.88 -12.07
N GLY A 201 -53.74 -55.06 -12.21
CA GLY A 201 -52.56 -55.46 -11.47
C GLY A 201 -51.32 -55.25 -12.33
N VAL A 202 -50.33 -54.53 -11.81
CA VAL A 202 -49.03 -54.36 -12.48
C VAL A 202 -48.18 -55.61 -12.21
N LEU A 203 -48.07 -56.49 -13.19
CA LEU A 203 -47.09 -57.57 -13.18
C LEU A 203 -45.87 -57.13 -14.00
N PHE A 204 -44.73 -56.96 -13.31
CA PHE A 204 -43.44 -56.78 -13.96
C PHE A 204 -42.90 -58.16 -14.33
N GLY A 205 -42.67 -58.41 -15.62
CA GLY A 205 -41.92 -59.60 -16.05
C GLY A 205 -40.50 -59.54 -15.50
N ASN A 206 -39.93 -60.70 -15.17
CA ASN A 206 -38.54 -60.78 -14.74
C ASN A 206 -37.62 -60.26 -15.84
N LEU A 207 -36.54 -59.58 -15.44
CA LEU A 207 -35.47 -59.21 -16.35
C LEU A 207 -34.96 -60.49 -17.05
N PRO A 208 -34.75 -60.48 -18.38
CA PRO A 208 -34.11 -61.59 -19.05
C PRO A 208 -32.74 -61.89 -18.42
N ASP A 209 -32.37 -63.17 -18.26
CA ASP A 209 -31.15 -63.60 -17.56
C ASP A 209 -29.86 -62.97 -18.13
N TYR A 210 -29.86 -62.55 -19.39
CA TYR A 210 -28.71 -61.88 -20.02
C TYR A 210 -28.57 -60.39 -19.66
N LEU A 211 -29.55 -59.81 -18.95
CA LEU A 211 -29.52 -58.44 -18.42
C LEU A 211 -29.46 -58.40 -16.89
N ALA A 212 -29.75 -59.51 -16.21
CA ALA A 212 -29.69 -59.63 -14.76
C ALA A 212 -28.25 -59.96 -14.34
N VAL A 213 -27.43 -58.93 -14.14
CA VAL A 213 -26.07 -59.04 -13.57
C VAL A 213 -26.09 -58.56 -12.13
#